data_AF-A0A953DJ75-F1
#
_entry.id   AF-A0A953DJ75-F1
#
_cell.length_a   1.000
_cell.length_b   1.000
_cell.length_c   1.000
_cell.angle_alpha   90.00
_cell.angle_beta   90.00
_cell.angle_gamma   90.00
#
_symmetry.space_group_name_H-M   'P 1'
#
loop_
_entity.id
_entity.type
_entity.pdbx_description
1 polymer ?
#
loop_
_entity_poly.entity_id
_entity_poly.type
_entity_poly.pdbx_seq_one_letter_code
_entity_poly.pdbx_strand_id
1 'polypeptide(L)'
;TTVLSTSDPPRETIVSGLVLGRDLVATPAGLFPSWKIVLSSSTDRAAPPGFRLSATLWFEPGIGVLRWQTRTYDAHLYRATPVQQ
;
A
#
# COMPACT_ATOMS: atom_id res chain seq x y z
N THR A 1 12.83 0.41 43.01
CA THR A 1 12.15 1.14 41.93
C THR A 1 12.78 0.77 40.61
N THR A 2 12.13 -0.06 39.80
CA THR A 2 12.64 -0.45 38.49
C THR A 2 12.16 0.57 37.48
N VAL A 3 13.07 1.40 36.97
CA VAL A 3 12.77 2.38 35.92
C VAL A 3 12.87 1.66 34.57
N LEU A 4 11.72 1.41 33.94
CA LEU A 4 11.65 0.99 32.54
C LEU A 4 12.04 2.18 31.68
N SER A 5 13.29 2.22 31.22
CA SER A 5 13.76 3.20 30.24
C SER A 5 13.40 2.67 28.85
N THR A 6 12.37 3.25 28.22
CA THR A 6 12.10 3.04 26.78
C THR A 6 12.92 4.04 25.99
N SER A 7 14.22 3.78 25.87
CA SER A 7 15.17 4.58 25.08
C SER A 7 15.38 4.04 23.66
N ASP A 8 14.46 3.22 23.16
CA ASP A 8 14.50 2.86 21.73
C ASP A 8 14.09 4.10 20.91
N PRO A 9 14.98 4.61 20.03
CA PRO A 9 14.62 5.73 19.17
C PRO A 9 13.42 5.35 18.27
N PRO A 10 12.60 6.33 17.83
CA PRO A 10 11.53 6.07 16.88
C PRO A 10 12.12 5.37 15.66
N ARG A 11 11.67 4.14 15.38
CA ARG A 11 12.11 3.42 14.17
C ARG A 11 11.49 4.12 12.97
N GLU A 12 12.32 4.79 12.17
CA GLU A 12 11.87 5.45 10.95
C GLU A 12 11.64 4.39 9.86
N THR A 13 10.43 4.37 9.30
CA THR A 13 10.11 3.53 8.14
C THR A 13 9.86 4.45 6.96
N ILE A 14 10.76 4.41 5.99
CA ILE A 14 10.57 5.15 4.74
C ILE A 14 9.76 4.26 3.81
N VAL A 15 8.62 4.76 3.36
CA VAL A 15 7.81 4.14 2.31
C VAL A 15 8.01 4.94 1.03
N SER A 16 8.44 4.27 -0.02
CA SER A 16 8.62 4.85 -1.35
C SER A 16 7.59 4.26 -2.30
N GLY A 17 7.03 5.11 -3.16
CA GLY A 17 6.10 4.72 -4.22
C GLY A 17 6.65 5.11 -5.58
N LEU A 18 6.65 4.18 -6.53
CA LEU A 18 6.98 4.42 -7.94
C LEU A 18 5.72 4.24 -8.78
N VAL A 19 5.33 5.30 -9.49
CA VAL A 19 4.23 5.24 -10.47
C VAL A 19 4.78 4.65 -11.76
N LEU A 20 4.27 3.50 -12.18
CA LEU A 20 4.69 2.81 -13.40
C LEU A 20 3.93 3.28 -14.66
N GLY A 21 2.73 3.82 -14.48
CA GLY A 21 1.89 4.29 -15.59
C GLY A 21 0.41 4.02 -15.37
N ARG A 22 -0.38 4.17 -16.44
CA ARG A 22 -1.81 3.85 -16.45
C ARG A 22 -2.06 2.47 -17.03
N ASP A 23 -2.92 1.70 -16.38
CA ASP A 23 -3.42 0.39 -16.81
C ASP A 23 -4.94 0.33 -16.65
N LEU A 24 -5.60 -0.54 -17.42
CA LEU A 24 -6.99 -0.91 -17.19
C LEU A 24 -7.03 -2.12 -16.24
N VAL A 25 -7.76 -2.00 -15.12
CA VAL A 25 -7.89 -3.08 -14.12
C VAL A 25 -9.33 -3.57 -14.06
N ALA A 26 -9.48 -4.90 -14.13
CA ALA A 26 -10.71 -5.59 -13.84
C ALA A 26 -10.82 -5.88 -12.34
N THR A 27 -11.94 -5.49 -11.74
CA THR A 27 -12.33 -5.88 -10.39
C THR A 27 -13.75 -6.44 -10.41
N PRO A 28 -14.22 -7.07 -9.33
CA PRO A 28 -15.64 -7.48 -9.25
C PRO A 28 -16.63 -6.31 -9.36
N ALA A 29 -16.21 -5.07 -9.05
CA ALA A 29 -17.03 -3.87 -9.21
C ALA A 29 -17.10 -3.35 -10.66
N GLY A 30 -16.24 -3.83 -11.57
CA GLY A 30 -16.18 -3.38 -12.96
C GLY A 30 -14.75 -3.23 -13.51
N LEU A 31 -14.66 -2.61 -14.68
CA LEU A 31 -13.40 -2.25 -15.32
C LEU A 31 -13.12 -0.76 -15.11
N PHE A 32 -11.92 -0.44 -14.63
CA PHE A 32 -11.54 0.93 -14.31
C PHE A 32 -10.18 1.28 -14.91
N PRO A 33 -10.00 2.50 -15.46
CA PRO A 33 -8.66 3.04 -15.65
C PRO A 33 -8.01 3.18 -14.27
N SER A 34 -6.70 3.01 -14.20
CA SER A 34 -5.99 3.01 -12.93
C SER A 34 -4.54 3.42 -13.10
N TRP A 35 -3.97 4.04 -12.08
CA TRP A 35 -2.53 4.22 -11.93
C TRP A 35 -1.93 3.03 -11.20
N LYS A 36 -0.95 2.39 -11.83
CA LYS A 36 -0.17 1.31 -11.21
C LYS A 36 1.00 1.89 -10.43
N ILE A 37 1.03 1.61 -9.14
CA ILE A 37 2.01 2.15 -8.19
C ILE A 37 2.67 0.98 -7.47
N VAL A 38 4.00 0.89 -7.54
CA VAL A 38 4.77 -0.07 -6.76
C VAL A 38 5.22 0.60 -5.47
N LEU A 39 4.86 -0.02 -4.34
CA LEU A 39 5.21 0.43 -3.01
C LEU A 39 6.30 -0.47 -2.43
N SER A 40 7.34 0.15 -1.91
CA SER A 40 8.40 -0.53 -1.16
C SER A 40 8.70 0.22 0.12
N SER A 41 8.94 -0.48 1.22
CA SER A 41 9.51 0.14 2.42
C SER A 41 10.96 -0.25 2.61
N SER A 42 11.76 0.72 3.03
CA SER A 42 13.05 0.48 3.66
C SER A 42 12.91 0.88 5.12
N THR A 43 13.01 -0.11 5.99
CA THR A 43 13.27 0.12 7.41
C THR A 43 14.78 0.19 7.63
N ASP A 44 15.22 0.90 8.67
CA ASP A 44 16.62 0.88 9.09
C ASP A 44 17.12 -0.56 9.32
N ARG A 45 18.44 -0.74 9.36
CA ARG A 45 19.08 -2.05 9.52
C ARG A 45 18.67 -2.81 10.80
N ALA A 46 17.99 -2.17 11.76
CA ALA A 46 17.57 -2.75 13.02
C ALA A 46 16.12 -3.27 13.01
N ALA A 47 15.37 -3.12 11.93
CA ALA A 47 14.01 -3.65 11.87
C ALA A 47 13.96 -5.18 11.85
N PRO A 48 12.98 -5.79 12.55
CA PRO A 48 12.80 -7.23 12.56
C PRO A 48 12.64 -7.80 11.13
N PRO A 49 13.13 -9.03 10.88
CA PRO A 49 12.86 -9.73 9.63
C PRO A 49 11.33 -9.80 9.42
N GLY A 50 10.83 -9.24 8.32
CA GLY A 50 9.40 -9.23 7.98
C GLY A 50 8.79 -7.83 7.78
N PHE A 51 9.46 -6.76 8.20
CA PHE A 51 8.95 -5.38 8.03
C PHE A 51 9.42 -4.73 6.71
N ARG A 52 9.37 -5.49 5.61
CA ARG A 52 9.59 -4.97 4.25
C ARG A 52 8.30 -5.04 3.47
N LEU A 53 7.67 -3.89 3.27
CA LEU A 53 6.55 -3.74 2.35
C LEU A 53 7.09 -3.94 0.94
N SER A 54 6.42 -4.79 0.19
CA SER A 54 6.58 -4.94 -1.26
C SER A 54 5.18 -5.19 -1.80
N ALA A 55 4.55 -4.14 -2.34
CA ALA A 55 3.18 -4.20 -2.82
C ALA A 55 3.05 -3.49 -4.18
N THR A 56 2.06 -3.90 -4.96
CA THR A 56 1.58 -3.17 -6.12
C THR A 56 0.15 -2.73 -5.84
N LEU A 57 -0.10 -1.44 -6.06
CA LEU A 57 -1.38 -0.79 -5.87
C LEU A 57 -1.88 -0.32 -7.24
N TRP A 58 -3.17 -0.50 -7.50
CA TRP A 58 -3.87 0.16 -8.58
C TRP A 58 -4.87 1.13 -8.00
N PHE A 59 -4.73 2.40 -8.36
CA PHE A 59 -5.50 3.51 -7.78
C PHE A 59 -6.12 4.37 -8.87
N GLU A 60 -7.37 4.76 -8.69
CA GLU A 60 -8.03 5.71 -9.59
C GLU A 60 -8.60 6.92 -8.82
N PRO A 61 -8.27 8.16 -9.22
CA PRO A 61 -8.87 9.36 -8.64
C PRO A 61 -10.40 9.32 -8.70
N GLY A 62 -11.07 9.65 -7.60
CA GLY A 62 -12.54 9.63 -7.50
C GLY A 62 -13.13 8.28 -7.08
N ILE A 63 -12.35 7.19 -7.12
CA ILE A 63 -12.78 5.86 -6.62
C ILE A 63 -11.91 5.43 -5.43
N GLY A 64 -10.59 5.53 -5.57
CA GLY A 64 -9.62 5.08 -4.58
C GLY A 64 -8.86 3.83 -5.03
N VAL A 65 -8.59 2.92 -4.09
CA VAL A 65 -7.83 1.69 -4.35
C VAL A 65 -8.71 0.66 -5.04
N LEU A 66 -8.31 0.27 -6.25
CA LEU A 66 -8.98 -0.73 -7.07
C LEU A 66 -8.45 -2.14 -6.83
N ARG A 67 -7.12 -2.25 -6.67
CA ARG A 67 -6.46 -3.51 -6.34
C ARG A 67 -5.23 -3.26 -5.49
N TRP A 68 -5.00 -4.13 -4.52
CA TRP A 68 -3.79 -4.15 -3.71
C TRP A 68 -3.22 -5.56 -3.71
N GLN A 69 -2.01 -5.71 -4.23
CA GLN A 69 -1.34 -7.00 -4.29
C GLN A 69 -0.02 -6.96 -3.54
N THR A 70 0.19 -7.91 -2.63
CA THR A 70 1.49 -8.20 -1.99
C THR A 70 1.96 -9.59 -2.42
N ARG A 71 3.03 -10.10 -1.79
CA ARG A 71 3.47 -11.48 -1.99
C ARG A 71 2.47 -12.53 -1.48
N THR A 72 1.66 -12.19 -0.47
CA THR A 72 0.81 -13.16 0.25
C THR A 72 -0.67 -12.78 0.23
N TYR A 73 -1.00 -11.63 -0.33
CA TYR A 73 -2.35 -11.07 -0.28
C TYR A 73 -2.70 -10.38 -1.59
N ASP A 74 -3.94 -10.53 -2.02
CA ASP A 74 -4.48 -9.86 -3.20
C ASP A 74 -5.92 -9.43 -2.91
N ALA A 75 -6.14 -8.12 -2.84
CA ALA A 75 -7.43 -7.51 -2.59
C ALA A 75 -7.90 -6.73 -3.81
N HIS A 76 -9.21 -6.81 -4.06
CA HIS A 76 -9.87 -6.21 -5.20
C HIS A 76 -11.07 -5.41 -4.74
N LEU A 77 -11.33 -4.29 -5.39
CA LEU A 77 -12.53 -3.50 -5.15
C LEU A 77 -13.76 -4.32 -5.56
N TYR A 78 -14.54 -4.71 -4.56
CA TYR A 78 -15.75 -5.50 -4.78
C TYR A 78 -16.96 -4.64 -5.13
N ARG A 79 -17.07 -3.46 -4.51
CA ARG A 79 -18.14 -2.48 -4.76
C ARG A 79 -17.63 -1.08 -4.42
N ALA A 80 -17.95 -0.11 -5.26
CA ALA A 80 -17.84 1.31 -4.93
C ALA A 80 -19.23 1.95 -4.99
N THR A 81 -19.51 2.83 -4.05
CA THR A 81 -20.64 3.75 -4.16
C THR A 81 -20.07 5.07 -4.67
N PRO A 82 -20.46 5.54 -5.86
CA PRO A 82 -20.00 6.83 -6.35
C PRO A 82 -20.37 7.92 -5.34
N VAL A 83 -19.41 8.75 -4.94
CA VAL A 83 -19.72 9.99 -4.24
C VAL A 83 -20.21 10.96 -5.32
N GLN A 84 -21.53 11.14 -5.41
CA GLN A 84 -22.09 12.20 -6.27
C GLN A 84 -21.56 13.55 -5.76
N GLN A 85 -20.85 14.27 -6.62
CA GLN A 85 -20.52 15.68 -6.43
C GLN A 85 -21.67 16.56 -6.91
#